data_AF-A0A4S8PHS0-F1
#
_entry.id   AF-A0A4S8PHS0-F1
#
_cell.length_a   1.000
_cell.length_b   1.000
_cell.length_c   1.000
_cell.angle_alpha   90.00
_cell.angle_beta   90.00
_cell.angle_gamma   90.00
#
_symmetry.space_group_name_H-M   'P 1'
#
loop_
_entity.id
_entity.type
_entity.pdbx_description
1 polymer ?
#
loop_
_entity_poly.entity_id
_entity_poly.type
_entity_poly.pdbx_seq_one_letter_code
_entity_poly.pdbx_strand_id
1 'polypeptide(L)'
;MITRLAESLGYRVVEVGDGDGTIAVGGHDGASALRVGWRPVIVEGYTGSGSIDRFAIRSRDTRLRSSLRVLRDRLAATVPDEDPVGLARPLLALLQPGDYGVRVWRDANVHIEPFGENRTAWWYPYEPIGTEGTAVIPTDQWPPPDEEALAGYAAAIERGERPLAVLLRSEPPGDEQDCAAFLLDGHHKLAAYRRAQVAPHFLDIARLADRRPCRPEDLREVTGGDRRLEASAANLLRYLEGGR
;
A
#
# COMPACT_ATOMS: atom_id res chain seq x y z
N MET A 1 8.99 1.25 -21.20
CA MET A 1 7.66 0.62 -21.42
C MET A 1 6.73 0.92 -20.25
N ILE A 2 7.18 0.77 -19.00
CA ILE A 2 6.40 1.05 -17.78
C ILE A 2 5.91 2.50 -17.68
N THR A 3 6.69 3.49 -18.12
CA THR A 3 6.29 4.92 -18.14
C THR A 3 5.05 5.15 -19.00
N ARG A 4 5.02 4.60 -20.23
CA ARG A 4 3.86 4.73 -21.13
C ARG A 4 2.63 4.03 -20.59
N LEU A 5 2.80 2.87 -19.93
CA LEU A 5 1.70 2.20 -19.23
C LEU A 5 1.15 3.09 -18.12
N ALA A 6 2.01 3.64 -17.27
CA ALA A 6 1.61 4.55 -16.20
C ALA A 6 0.83 5.76 -16.73
N GLU A 7 1.33 6.42 -17.77
CA GLU A 7 0.64 7.55 -18.43
C GLU A 7 -0.74 7.14 -18.98
N SER A 8 -0.86 5.96 -19.60
CA SER A 8 -2.13 5.44 -20.10
C SER A 8 -3.16 5.16 -18.99
N LEU A 9 -2.68 4.89 -17.78
CA LEU A 9 -3.47 4.68 -16.56
C LEU A 9 -3.75 5.99 -15.79
N GLY A 10 -3.40 7.14 -16.40
CA GLY A 10 -3.64 8.47 -15.83
C GLY A 10 -2.61 8.92 -14.79
N TYR A 11 -1.47 8.24 -14.66
CA TYR A 11 -0.39 8.72 -13.80
C TYR A 11 0.34 9.90 -14.41
N ARG A 12 0.63 10.90 -13.58
CA ARG A 12 1.65 11.90 -13.85
C ARG A 12 3.00 11.38 -13.38
N VAL A 13 3.95 11.31 -14.29
CA VAL A 13 5.31 10.83 -13.99
C VAL A 13 6.12 11.97 -13.38
N VAL A 14 6.81 11.68 -12.28
CA VAL A 14 7.70 12.60 -11.57
C VAL A 14 9.01 11.88 -11.23
N GLU A 15 10.13 12.56 -11.49
CA GLU A 15 11.44 12.13 -11.03
C GLU A 15 11.68 12.69 -9.63
N VAL A 16 11.99 11.82 -8.68
CA VAL A 16 12.36 12.20 -7.30
C VAL A 16 13.87 12.07 -7.18
N GLY A 17 14.59 13.19 -7.27
CA GLY A 17 16.04 13.24 -7.15
C GLY A 17 16.55 13.48 -5.72
N ASP A 18 15.76 14.18 -4.90
CA ASP A 18 16.11 14.68 -3.56
C ASP A 18 15.33 14.02 -2.42
N GLY A 19 14.63 12.93 -2.71
CA GLY A 19 13.94 12.14 -1.70
C GLY A 19 14.92 11.52 -0.69
N ASP A 20 14.60 11.59 0.60
CA ASP A 20 15.52 11.20 1.69
C ASP A 20 15.63 9.68 1.91
N GLY A 21 14.78 8.89 1.24
CA GLY A 21 14.77 7.42 1.38
C GLY A 21 14.23 6.91 2.71
N THR A 22 13.54 7.75 3.49
CA THR A 22 12.83 7.33 4.70
C THR A 22 11.83 6.23 4.39
N ILE A 23 11.15 6.31 3.24
CA ILE A 23 10.19 5.32 2.75
C ILE A 23 10.70 4.77 1.43
N ALA A 24 10.74 3.45 1.31
CA ALA A 24 11.12 2.78 0.08
C ALA A 24 10.12 1.66 -0.22
N VAL A 25 9.81 1.49 -1.51
CA VAL A 25 9.03 0.35 -2.00
C VAL A 25 9.81 -0.31 -3.12
N GLY A 26 9.83 -1.63 -3.11
CA GLY A 26 10.47 -2.43 -4.14
C GLY A 26 9.75 -3.75 -4.26
N GLY A 27 9.55 -4.18 -5.49
CA GLY A 27 8.87 -5.41 -5.81
C GLY A 27 8.94 -5.66 -7.29
N HIS A 28 8.85 -6.93 -7.66
CA HIS A 28 8.70 -7.40 -9.02
C HIS A 28 8.22 -8.86 -8.97
N ASP A 29 7.66 -9.35 -10.08
CA ASP A 29 7.17 -10.70 -10.24
C ASP A 29 6.29 -11.09 -9.06
N GLY A 30 5.27 -10.27 -8.80
CA GLY A 30 4.22 -10.58 -7.84
C GLY A 30 4.66 -10.72 -6.38
N ALA A 31 5.79 -10.13 -6.00
CA ALA A 31 6.13 -9.87 -4.61
C ALA A 31 6.69 -8.45 -4.41
N SER A 32 6.33 -7.81 -3.30
CA SER A 32 6.79 -6.48 -2.95
C SER A 32 7.04 -6.31 -1.46
N ALA A 33 7.85 -5.31 -1.14
CA ALA A 33 8.22 -4.96 0.22
C ALA A 33 8.19 -3.45 0.42
N LEU A 34 7.47 -3.02 1.46
CA LEU A 34 7.51 -1.68 2.01
C LEU A 34 8.63 -1.61 3.05
N ARG A 35 9.47 -0.58 2.96
CA ARG A 35 10.61 -0.36 3.84
C ARG A 35 10.56 1.03 4.46
N VAL A 36 11.02 1.13 5.70
CA VAL A 36 11.22 2.40 6.42
C VAL A 36 12.64 2.46 6.98
N GLY A 37 13.38 3.50 6.62
CA GLY A 37 14.81 3.58 6.92
C GLY A 37 15.57 2.37 6.38
N TRP A 38 15.23 1.96 5.15
CA TRP A 38 15.76 0.77 4.46
C TRP A 38 15.47 -0.59 5.08
N ARG A 39 14.68 -0.64 6.17
CA ARG A 39 14.29 -1.89 6.82
C ARG A 39 12.87 -2.29 6.41
N PRO A 40 12.62 -3.54 6.03
CA PRO A 40 11.29 -4.01 5.63
C PRO A 40 10.34 -3.98 6.81
N VAL A 41 9.19 -3.35 6.60
CA VAL A 41 8.10 -3.28 7.57
C VAL A 41 6.92 -4.14 7.17
N ILE A 42 6.72 -4.36 5.86
CA ILE A 42 5.73 -5.26 5.29
C ILE A 42 6.34 -5.94 4.07
N VAL A 43 6.11 -7.24 3.95
CA VAL A 43 6.38 -8.02 2.74
C VAL A 43 5.07 -8.65 2.29
N GLU A 44 4.80 -8.62 1.00
CA GLU A 44 3.67 -9.29 0.38
C GLU A 44 4.12 -10.01 -0.89
N GLY A 45 3.42 -11.07 -1.26
CA GLY A 45 3.58 -11.66 -2.58
C GLY A 45 2.91 -13.00 -2.74
N TYR A 46 3.17 -13.62 -3.90
CA TYR A 46 2.64 -14.93 -4.22
C TYR A 46 3.23 -16.04 -3.36
N THR A 47 2.39 -16.98 -2.94
CA THR A 47 2.80 -18.20 -2.24
C THR A 47 3.01 -19.38 -3.20
N GLY A 48 2.51 -19.30 -4.43
CA GLY A 48 2.64 -20.38 -5.42
C GLY A 48 2.02 -21.72 -4.97
N SER A 49 1.06 -21.67 -4.04
CA SER A 49 0.55 -22.85 -3.34
C SER A 49 -0.94 -23.01 -3.54
N GLY A 50 -1.35 -23.56 -4.70
CA GLY A 50 -2.71 -24.04 -4.95
C GLY A 50 -3.82 -23.15 -4.37
N SER A 51 -4.47 -23.63 -3.31
CA SER A 51 -5.59 -22.95 -2.63
C SER A 51 -5.19 -21.77 -1.73
N ILE A 52 -4.05 -21.10 -1.87
CA ILE A 52 -3.80 -19.74 -1.37
C ILE A 52 -2.79 -19.11 -2.32
N ASP A 53 -3.12 -17.94 -2.86
CA ASP A 53 -2.29 -17.35 -3.91
C ASP A 53 -1.43 -16.20 -3.39
N ARG A 54 -1.93 -15.33 -2.51
CA ARG A 54 -1.16 -14.21 -1.96
C ARG A 54 -1.13 -14.18 -0.44
N PHE A 55 -0.01 -13.68 0.07
CA PHE A 55 0.29 -13.56 1.49
C PHE A 55 0.95 -12.24 1.78
N ALA A 56 0.57 -11.59 2.89
CA ALA A 56 1.28 -10.45 3.42
C ALA A 56 1.65 -10.68 4.89
N ILE A 57 2.80 -10.14 5.29
CA ILE A 57 3.30 -10.19 6.65
C ILE A 57 3.85 -8.84 7.06
N ARG A 58 3.54 -8.42 8.28
CA ARG A 58 3.94 -7.12 8.85
C ARG A 58 4.85 -7.30 10.06
N SER A 59 5.85 -6.44 10.15
CA SER A 59 6.74 -6.36 11.32
C SER A 59 6.01 -5.77 12.54
N ARG A 60 6.63 -5.81 13.71
CA ARG A 60 6.15 -5.02 14.88
C ARG A 60 6.67 -3.59 14.89
N ASP A 61 7.41 -3.19 13.86
CA ASP A 61 8.09 -1.91 13.83
C ASP A 61 7.10 -0.76 13.64
N THR A 62 7.05 0.15 14.60
CA THR A 62 6.18 1.32 14.58
C THR A 62 6.79 2.54 13.90
N ARG A 63 8.02 2.43 13.36
CA ARG A 63 8.74 3.53 12.68
C ARG A 63 7.93 4.18 11.58
N LEU A 64 7.22 3.39 10.78
CA LEU A 64 6.37 3.93 9.71
C LEU A 64 5.36 4.93 10.25
N ARG A 65 4.68 4.60 11.36
CA ARG A 65 3.71 5.48 11.99
C ARG A 65 4.34 6.79 12.45
N SER A 66 5.56 6.73 12.98
CA SER A 66 6.32 7.92 13.38
C SER A 66 6.73 8.78 12.18
N SER A 67 7.21 8.17 11.10
CA SER A 67 7.61 8.87 9.87
C SER A 67 6.44 9.57 9.17
N LEU A 68 5.23 9.00 9.25
CA LEU A 68 4.05 9.55 8.59
C LEU A 68 3.29 10.60 9.43
N ARG A 69 3.64 10.82 10.71
CA ARG A 69 2.93 11.80 11.57
C ARG A 69 2.89 13.21 10.96
N VAL A 70 3.97 13.65 10.34
CA VAL A 70 4.10 14.99 9.73
C VAL A 70 3.15 15.18 8.53
N LEU A 71 2.74 14.08 7.91
CA LEU A 71 1.86 14.10 6.72
C LEU A 71 0.37 14.13 7.08
N ARG A 72 0.03 13.60 8.27
CA ARG A 72 -1.35 13.36 8.67
C ARG A 72 -2.19 14.63 8.68
N ASP A 73 -1.62 15.76 9.14
CA ASP A 73 -2.32 17.04 9.22
C ASP A 73 -2.56 17.65 7.82
N ARG A 74 -1.64 17.43 6.86
CA ARG A 74 -1.81 17.91 5.48
C ARG A 74 -2.82 17.09 4.69
N LEU A 75 -2.85 15.78 4.91
CA LEU A 75 -3.77 14.86 4.22
C LEU A 75 -5.17 14.82 4.86
N ALA A 76 -5.35 15.42 6.03
CA ALA A 76 -6.65 15.52 6.69
C ALA A 76 -7.58 16.54 6.00
N ALA A 77 -7.02 17.52 5.27
CA ALA A 77 -7.79 18.53 4.58
C ALA A 77 -8.45 17.99 3.29
N THR A 78 -9.65 18.45 3.01
CA THR A 78 -10.37 18.16 1.76
C THR A 78 -9.72 18.93 0.63
N VAL A 79 -9.36 18.23 -0.45
CA VAL A 79 -8.72 18.88 -1.60
C VAL A 79 -9.41 18.51 -2.92
N PRO A 80 -10.37 19.32 -3.37
CA PRO A 80 -10.88 19.26 -4.73
C PRO A 80 -9.91 19.95 -5.70
N ASP A 81 -9.65 19.34 -6.86
CA ASP A 81 -8.95 19.91 -8.02
C ASP A 81 -7.47 20.34 -7.86
N GLU A 82 -6.76 19.83 -6.85
CA GLU A 82 -5.30 20.02 -6.80
C GLU A 82 -4.54 19.04 -7.71
N ASP A 83 -3.43 19.54 -8.26
CA ASP A 83 -2.46 18.74 -8.98
C ASP A 83 -1.98 17.56 -8.12
N PRO A 84 -2.15 16.29 -8.56
CA PRO A 84 -1.75 15.12 -7.79
C PRO A 84 -0.27 15.16 -7.37
N VAL A 85 0.60 15.76 -8.20
CA VAL A 85 2.02 15.91 -7.87
C VAL A 85 2.23 16.91 -6.72
N GLY A 86 1.46 18.02 -6.71
CA GLY A 86 1.44 18.98 -5.62
C GLY A 86 1.03 18.35 -4.29
N LEU A 87 -0.05 17.56 -4.32
CA LEU A 87 -0.56 16.79 -3.17
C LEU A 87 0.48 15.79 -2.64
N ALA A 88 1.16 15.08 -3.55
CA ALA A 88 2.15 14.07 -3.19
C ALA A 88 3.49 14.65 -2.74
N ARG A 89 3.79 15.93 -3.01
CA ARG A 89 5.12 16.52 -2.75
C ARG A 89 5.69 16.20 -1.35
N PRO A 90 4.94 16.30 -0.24
CA PRO A 90 5.46 15.95 1.08
C PRO A 90 5.84 14.46 1.22
N LEU A 91 5.09 13.58 0.56
CA LEU A 91 5.40 12.15 0.50
C LEU A 91 6.60 11.88 -0.40
N LEU A 92 6.68 12.52 -1.57
CA LEU A 92 7.80 12.36 -2.51
C LEU A 92 9.14 12.69 -1.85
N ALA A 93 9.20 13.71 -0.98
CA ALA A 93 10.40 14.05 -0.23
C ALA A 93 10.86 12.95 0.75
N LEU A 94 9.96 12.07 1.20
CA LEU A 94 10.29 10.93 2.06
C LEU A 94 10.64 9.67 1.26
N LEU A 95 10.30 9.61 -0.03
CA LEU A 95 10.53 8.44 -0.84
C LEU A 95 12.02 8.31 -1.17
N GLN A 96 12.49 7.09 -1.38
CA GLN A 96 13.80 6.88 -2.00
C GLN A 96 13.85 7.53 -3.40
N PRO A 97 15.03 8.00 -3.86
CA PRO A 97 15.16 8.53 -5.19
C PRO A 97 14.72 7.55 -6.29
N GLY A 98 14.11 8.09 -7.35
CA GLY A 98 13.68 7.36 -8.54
C GLY A 98 12.43 7.95 -9.19
N ASP A 99 11.97 7.27 -10.24
CA ASP A 99 10.76 7.65 -10.97
C ASP A 99 9.50 7.10 -10.30
N TYR A 100 8.49 7.96 -10.21
CA TYR A 100 7.19 7.65 -9.64
C TYR A 100 6.07 8.14 -10.55
N GLY A 101 4.99 7.36 -10.64
CA GLY A 101 3.70 7.82 -11.13
C GLY A 101 2.87 8.29 -9.95
N VAL A 102 2.20 9.43 -10.10
CA VAL A 102 1.22 9.94 -9.12
C VAL A 102 -0.11 10.22 -9.80
N ARG A 103 -1.22 9.78 -9.20
CA ARG A 103 -2.57 10.13 -9.65
C ARG A 103 -3.54 10.29 -8.48
N VAL A 104 -4.61 11.03 -8.71
CA VAL A 104 -5.82 10.90 -7.89
C VAL A 104 -6.70 9.86 -8.54
N TRP A 105 -7.03 8.81 -7.80
CA TRP A 105 -7.82 7.68 -8.26
C TRP A 105 -9.11 7.58 -7.46
N ARG A 106 -10.21 7.26 -8.14
CA ARG A 106 -11.53 7.08 -7.51
C ARG A 106 -11.93 5.64 -7.80
N ASP A 107 -12.02 4.83 -6.75
CA ASP A 107 -12.31 3.41 -6.92
C ASP A 107 -13.40 2.96 -5.96
N ALA A 108 -14.41 2.29 -6.48
CA ALA A 108 -15.40 1.61 -5.65
C ALA A 108 -14.93 0.21 -5.23
N ASN A 109 -13.92 -0.33 -5.92
CA ASN A 109 -13.54 -1.72 -5.90
C ASN A 109 -12.15 -1.87 -5.25
N VAL A 110 -12.12 -1.66 -3.93
CA VAL A 110 -10.93 -1.98 -3.12
C VAL A 110 -11.27 -3.02 -2.06
N HIS A 111 -10.40 -4.01 -1.96
CA HIS A 111 -10.45 -4.99 -0.91
C HIS A 111 -9.38 -4.68 0.12
N ILE A 112 -9.77 -4.56 1.39
CA ILE A 112 -8.85 -4.18 2.47
C ILE A 112 -8.55 -5.44 3.26
N GLU A 113 -7.28 -5.83 3.27
CA GLU A 113 -6.83 -7.06 3.89
C GLU A 113 -6.54 -6.85 5.38
N PRO A 114 -7.37 -7.37 6.29
CA PRO A 114 -7.09 -7.25 7.71
C PRO A 114 -5.88 -8.13 8.05
N PHE A 115 -4.83 -7.51 8.60
CA PHE A 115 -3.84 -8.28 9.33
C PHE A 115 -4.52 -8.85 10.58
N GLY A 116 -4.64 -10.19 10.64
CA GLY A 116 -5.10 -10.84 11.86
C GLY A 116 -4.14 -10.59 13.03
N GLU A 117 -4.50 -11.08 14.22
CA GLU A 117 -3.67 -10.98 15.45
C GLU A 117 -2.22 -11.47 15.23
N ASN A 118 -2.03 -12.36 14.26
CA ASN A 118 -0.75 -12.95 13.90
C ASN A 118 0.11 -12.11 12.93
N ARG A 119 -0.24 -10.86 12.63
CA ARG A 119 0.54 -10.01 11.70
C ARG A 119 0.65 -10.58 10.28
N THR A 120 -0.28 -11.45 9.89
CA THR A 120 -0.36 -12.03 8.55
C THR A 120 -1.74 -11.79 7.94
N ALA A 121 -1.80 -11.67 6.62
CA ALA A 121 -3.02 -11.66 5.81
C ALA A 121 -2.85 -12.61 4.62
N TRP A 122 -3.97 -13.17 4.14
CA TRP A 122 -4.00 -14.18 3.08
C TRP A 122 -5.23 -13.95 2.21
N TRP A 123 -5.06 -14.01 0.89
CA TRP A 123 -6.17 -13.79 -0.03
C TRP A 123 -5.96 -14.44 -1.39
N TYR A 124 -7.03 -14.43 -2.18
CA TYR A 124 -7.05 -14.92 -3.55
C TYR A 124 -7.28 -13.76 -4.52
N PRO A 125 -6.54 -13.71 -5.64
CA PRO A 125 -6.79 -12.75 -6.70
C PRO A 125 -8.05 -13.05 -7.52
N TYR A 126 -8.62 -14.27 -7.43
CA TYR A 126 -9.71 -14.72 -8.32
C TYR A 126 -10.99 -15.20 -7.63
N GLU A 127 -11.11 -15.10 -6.31
CA GLU A 127 -12.35 -15.51 -5.66
C GLU A 127 -13.44 -14.44 -5.86
N PRO A 128 -14.67 -14.78 -6.27
CA PRO A 128 -15.77 -13.83 -6.46
C PRO A 128 -16.37 -13.33 -5.13
N ILE A 129 -15.55 -13.13 -4.08
CA ILE A 129 -15.95 -12.53 -2.80
C ILE A 129 -16.03 -10.99 -2.95
N GLY A 130 -16.52 -10.49 -4.08
CA GLY A 130 -16.50 -9.06 -4.38
C GLY A 130 -15.09 -8.44 -4.39
N THR A 131 -14.05 -9.25 -4.63
CA THR A 131 -12.62 -8.84 -4.63
C THR A 131 -12.10 -8.55 -6.02
N GLU A 132 -12.97 -8.12 -6.95
CA GLU A 132 -12.48 -7.44 -8.14
C GLU A 132 -11.85 -6.12 -7.67
N GLY A 133 -10.58 -5.89 -7.96
CA GLY A 133 -9.88 -4.62 -7.70
C GLY A 133 -8.66 -4.72 -6.77
N THR A 134 -8.13 -3.56 -6.38
CA THR A 134 -6.83 -3.48 -5.67
C THR A 134 -6.92 -4.06 -4.26
N ALA A 135 -5.99 -4.97 -3.93
CA ALA A 135 -5.76 -5.44 -2.56
C ALA A 135 -4.99 -4.37 -1.77
N VAL A 136 -5.68 -3.69 -0.85
CA VAL A 136 -5.12 -2.65 0.01
C VAL A 136 -4.62 -3.27 1.31
N ILE A 137 -3.33 -3.12 1.56
CA ILE A 137 -2.61 -3.69 2.70
C ILE A 137 -2.43 -2.60 3.77
N PRO A 138 -3.16 -2.67 4.90
CA PRO A 138 -3.09 -1.67 5.97
C PRO A 138 -1.72 -1.66 6.64
N THR A 139 -1.08 -0.50 6.64
CA THR A 139 0.20 -0.38 7.33
C THR A 139 0.10 -0.20 8.85
N ASP A 140 -1.05 0.26 9.35
CA ASP A 140 -1.42 0.35 10.78
C ASP A 140 -2.62 -0.58 11.09
N GLN A 141 -3.14 -0.53 12.31
CA GLN A 141 -4.27 -1.32 12.77
C GLN A 141 -5.50 -1.16 11.87
N TRP A 142 -6.13 -2.28 11.54
CA TRP A 142 -7.39 -2.34 10.79
C TRP A 142 -8.35 -3.34 11.45
N PRO A 143 -9.61 -2.96 11.75
CA PRO A 143 -10.16 -1.61 11.63
C PRO A 143 -9.43 -0.62 12.55
N PRO A 144 -9.40 0.68 12.19
CA PRO A 144 -8.74 1.69 13.00
C PRO A 144 -9.52 1.95 14.31
N PRO A 145 -8.85 2.11 15.47
CA PRO A 145 -9.51 2.09 16.78
C PRO A 145 -10.10 3.43 17.26
N ASP A 146 -9.73 4.55 16.62
CA ASP A 146 -10.17 5.88 17.06
C ASP A 146 -11.51 6.26 16.40
N GLU A 147 -12.58 6.04 17.17
CA GLU A 147 -13.97 6.26 16.77
C GLU A 147 -14.31 7.75 16.54
N GLU A 148 -13.63 8.68 17.22
CA GLU A 148 -13.86 10.11 17.04
C GLU A 148 -13.38 10.56 15.66
N ALA A 149 -12.16 10.17 15.28
CA ALA A 149 -11.64 10.41 13.93
C ALA A 149 -12.51 9.75 12.86
N LEU A 150 -12.98 8.52 13.11
CA LEU A 150 -13.90 7.83 12.20
C LEU A 150 -15.21 8.59 12.00
N ALA A 151 -15.84 9.04 13.09
CA ALA A 151 -17.08 9.81 13.05
C ALA A 151 -16.89 11.16 12.34
N GLY A 152 -15.76 11.83 12.59
CA GLY A 152 -15.41 13.09 11.92
C GLY A 152 -15.32 12.94 10.40
N TYR A 153 -14.61 11.90 9.92
CA TYR A 153 -14.51 11.63 8.48
C TYR A 153 -15.85 11.18 7.88
N ALA A 154 -16.65 10.38 8.59
CA ALA A 154 -17.97 9.97 8.11
C ALA A 154 -18.87 11.19 7.87
N ALA A 155 -18.92 12.11 8.84
CA ALA A 155 -19.69 13.35 8.70
C ALA A 155 -19.16 14.25 7.56
N ALA A 156 -17.84 14.31 7.34
CA ALA A 156 -17.26 15.03 6.21
C ALA A 156 -17.70 14.41 4.86
N ILE A 157 -17.63 13.08 4.75
CA ILE A 157 -18.04 12.35 3.54
C ILE A 157 -19.53 12.56 3.22
N GLU A 158 -20.39 12.54 4.24
CA GLU A 158 -21.82 12.83 4.14
C GLU A 158 -22.09 14.26 3.63
N ARG A 159 -21.27 15.25 4.02
CA ARG A 159 -21.33 16.63 3.49
C ARG A 159 -20.81 16.78 2.05
N GLY A 160 -20.34 15.70 1.43
CA GLY A 160 -19.77 15.72 0.08
C GLY A 160 -18.25 15.89 0.04
N GLU A 161 -17.58 15.98 1.18
CA GLU A 161 -16.11 16.03 1.22
C GLU A 161 -15.51 14.68 0.82
N ARG A 162 -14.30 14.68 0.28
CA ARG A 162 -13.65 13.47 -0.25
C ARG A 162 -12.19 13.37 0.23
N PRO A 163 -11.96 13.09 1.52
CA PRO A 163 -10.61 13.01 2.07
C PRO A 163 -9.83 11.86 1.42
N LEU A 164 -8.61 12.14 0.97
CA LEU A 164 -7.79 11.15 0.24
C LEU A 164 -7.12 10.16 1.20
N ALA A 165 -7.24 8.86 0.90
CA ALA A 165 -6.34 7.83 1.43
C ALA A 165 -5.09 7.72 0.55
N VAL A 166 -3.95 7.34 1.11
CA VAL A 166 -2.66 7.30 0.39
C VAL A 166 -2.24 5.87 0.15
N LEU A 167 -2.06 5.53 -1.12
CA LEU A 167 -1.56 4.23 -1.57
C LEU A 167 -0.13 4.36 -2.10
N LEU A 168 0.70 3.37 -1.80
CA LEU A 168 2.02 3.21 -2.39
C LEU A 168 2.19 1.81 -2.99
N ARG A 169 2.61 1.75 -4.25
CA ARG A 169 2.80 0.50 -5.01
C ARG A 169 4.24 0.34 -5.49
N SER A 170 4.70 -0.90 -5.59
CA SER A 170 5.99 -1.24 -6.20
C SER A 170 6.01 -1.06 -7.71
N GLU A 171 4.85 -1.13 -8.36
CA GLU A 171 4.67 -0.87 -9.79
C GLU A 171 3.24 -0.39 -10.10
N PRO A 172 3.00 0.28 -11.24
CA PRO A 172 1.65 0.59 -11.69
C PRO A 172 0.85 -0.69 -11.91
N PRO A 173 -0.48 -0.67 -11.74
CA PRO A 173 -1.26 -1.86 -11.96
C PRO A 173 -1.24 -2.28 -13.43
N GLY A 174 -0.82 -3.53 -13.70
CA GLY A 174 -0.84 -4.12 -15.04
C GLY A 174 -2.25 -4.57 -15.43
N ASP A 175 -2.94 -5.20 -14.47
CA ASP A 175 -4.38 -5.36 -14.42
C ASP A 175 -4.86 -4.92 -13.01
N GLU A 176 -6.11 -4.48 -12.87
CA GLU A 176 -6.60 -3.99 -11.57
C GLU A 176 -6.89 -5.12 -10.56
N GLN A 177 -6.86 -6.39 -11.00
CA GLN A 177 -7.22 -7.57 -10.22
C GLN A 177 -6.01 -8.20 -9.50
N ASP A 178 -4.79 -7.91 -9.92
CA ASP A 178 -3.55 -8.49 -9.41
C ASP A 178 -2.64 -7.49 -8.67
N CYS A 179 -3.21 -6.37 -8.22
CA CYS A 179 -2.40 -5.28 -7.71
C CYS A 179 -2.58 -5.06 -6.21
N ALA A 180 -1.51 -5.35 -5.47
CA ALA A 180 -1.38 -4.97 -4.07
C ALA A 180 -0.93 -3.51 -3.93
N ALA A 181 -1.45 -2.81 -2.93
CA ALA A 181 -1.05 -1.45 -2.58
C ALA A 181 -0.91 -1.30 -1.06
N PHE A 182 0.16 -0.66 -0.60
CA PHE A 182 0.33 -0.36 0.81
C PHE A 182 -0.43 0.92 1.19
N LEU A 183 -1.31 0.83 2.17
CA LEU A 183 -2.04 1.98 2.71
C LEU A 183 -1.16 2.75 3.70
N LEU A 184 -0.53 3.83 3.24
CA LEU A 184 0.34 4.65 4.08
C LEU A 184 -0.47 5.49 5.07
N ASP A 185 -1.52 6.15 4.58
CA ASP A 185 -2.41 6.99 5.40
C ASP A 185 -3.86 6.81 4.96
N GLY A 186 -4.79 7.08 5.88
CA GLY A 186 -6.22 7.10 5.60
C GLY A 186 -6.98 5.87 6.07
N HIS A 187 -6.46 5.11 7.04
CA HIS A 187 -7.18 3.99 7.67
C HIS A 187 -8.58 4.41 8.14
N HIS A 188 -8.67 5.51 8.90
CA HIS A 188 -9.96 6.07 9.35
C HIS A 188 -10.82 6.59 8.20
N LYS A 189 -10.22 7.19 7.17
CA LYS A 189 -10.93 7.68 5.99
C LYS A 189 -11.59 6.53 5.23
N LEU A 190 -10.85 5.44 4.99
CA LEU A 190 -11.37 4.24 4.32
C LEU A 190 -12.44 3.53 5.15
N ALA A 191 -12.26 3.45 6.47
CA ALA A 191 -13.30 2.92 7.34
C ALA A 191 -14.57 3.78 7.30
N ALA A 192 -14.42 5.11 7.24
CA ALA A 192 -15.54 6.03 7.09
C ALA A 192 -16.24 5.89 5.73
N TYR A 193 -15.48 5.78 4.62
CA TYR A 193 -16.02 5.50 3.29
C TYR A 193 -16.84 4.20 3.26
N ARG A 194 -16.31 3.12 3.85
CA ARG A 194 -17.03 1.85 3.97
C ARG A 194 -18.32 2.00 4.76
N ARG A 195 -18.30 2.74 5.88
CA ARG A 195 -19.48 3.01 6.70
C ARG A 195 -20.53 3.85 5.96
N ALA A 196 -20.09 4.84 5.18
CA ALA A 196 -20.96 5.69 4.39
C ALA A 196 -21.43 5.05 3.07
N GLN A 197 -20.90 3.87 2.71
CA GLN A 197 -21.13 3.21 1.42
C GLN A 197 -20.82 4.13 0.22
N VAL A 198 -19.77 4.96 0.36
CA VAL A 198 -19.29 5.87 -0.68
C VAL A 198 -17.95 5.36 -1.20
N ALA A 199 -17.75 5.41 -2.52
CA ALA A 199 -16.48 5.03 -3.14
C ALA A 199 -15.33 5.90 -2.60
N PRO A 200 -14.24 5.29 -2.08
CA PRO A 200 -13.08 6.03 -1.59
C PRO A 200 -12.32 6.76 -2.70
N HIS A 201 -11.65 7.83 -2.29
CA HIS A 201 -10.70 8.54 -3.15
C HIS A 201 -9.27 8.32 -2.64
N PHE A 202 -8.34 8.14 -3.58
CA PHE A 202 -6.95 7.82 -3.30
C PHE A 202 -6.00 8.82 -3.93
N LEU A 203 -4.94 9.14 -3.21
CA LEU A 203 -3.68 9.56 -3.79
C LEU A 203 -2.85 8.28 -4.03
N ASP A 204 -2.75 7.85 -5.28
CA ASP A 204 -2.12 6.60 -5.69
C ASP A 204 -0.72 6.90 -6.24
N ILE A 205 0.29 6.36 -5.57
CA ILE A 205 1.71 6.56 -5.92
C ILE A 205 2.29 5.20 -6.30
N ALA A 206 2.81 5.09 -7.52
CA ALA A 206 3.42 3.87 -8.03
C ALA A 206 4.88 4.12 -8.39
N ARG A 207 5.79 3.25 -7.95
CA ARG A 207 7.18 3.32 -8.38
C ARG A 207 7.32 2.85 -9.83
N LEU A 208 8.09 3.56 -10.63
CA LEU A 208 8.35 3.26 -12.06
C LEU A 208 9.79 2.81 -12.32
N ALA A 209 10.71 3.16 -11.42
CA ALA A 209 12.14 2.86 -11.54
C ALA A 209 12.46 1.36 -11.39
N ASP A 210 13.72 1.02 -11.69
CA ASP A 210 14.25 -0.35 -11.74
C ASP A 210 13.69 -1.24 -10.62
N ARG A 211 13.02 -2.29 -11.09
CA ARG A 211 12.50 -3.44 -10.35
C ARG A 211 13.58 -3.94 -9.39
N ARG A 212 13.55 -3.46 -8.14
CA ARG A 212 14.32 -4.04 -7.05
C ARG A 212 13.46 -5.13 -6.45
N PRO A 213 13.70 -6.40 -6.78
CA PRO A 213 12.84 -7.49 -6.32
C PRO A 213 12.81 -7.52 -4.79
N CYS A 214 11.67 -7.92 -4.25
CA CYS A 214 11.60 -8.36 -2.86
C CYS A 214 12.57 -9.52 -2.67
N ARG A 215 13.43 -9.44 -1.66
CA ARG A 215 14.45 -10.46 -1.40
C ARG A 215 14.00 -11.40 -0.28
N PRO A 216 14.43 -12.66 -0.27
CA PRO A 216 14.23 -13.57 0.86
C PRO A 216 14.65 -12.96 2.21
N GLU A 217 15.72 -12.14 2.21
CA GLU A 217 16.20 -11.45 3.40
C GLU A 217 15.18 -10.45 3.96
N ASP A 218 14.38 -9.81 3.10
CA ASP A 218 13.34 -8.88 3.57
C ASP A 218 12.28 -9.62 4.40
N LEU A 219 11.89 -10.81 3.92
CA LEU A 219 10.91 -11.65 4.59
C LEU A 219 11.43 -12.15 5.95
N ARG A 220 12.69 -12.61 6.00
CA ARG A 220 13.34 -13.06 7.24
C ARG A 220 13.48 -11.93 8.26
N GLU A 221 13.74 -10.71 7.81
CA GLU A 221 13.80 -9.57 8.73
C GLU A 221 12.42 -9.21 9.30
N VAL A 222 11.36 -9.29 8.48
CA VAL A 222 9.98 -9.03 8.94
C VAL A 222 9.48 -10.10 9.92
N THR A 223 9.83 -11.38 9.70
CA THR A 223 9.48 -12.45 10.65
C THR A 223 10.27 -12.32 11.95
N GLY A 224 11.51 -11.82 11.88
CA GLY A 224 12.35 -11.54 13.05
C GLY A 224 12.71 -12.78 13.87
N GLY A 225 12.81 -13.95 13.23
CA GLY A 225 13.07 -15.23 13.88
C GLY A 225 11.86 -15.86 14.58
N ASP A 226 10.65 -15.31 14.42
CA ASP A 226 9.43 -15.89 14.95
C ASP A 226 9.07 -17.17 14.17
N ARG A 227 9.31 -18.33 14.78
CA ARG A 227 9.09 -19.65 14.16
C ARG A 227 7.68 -19.85 13.63
N ARG A 228 6.66 -19.27 14.26
CA ARG A 228 5.27 -19.41 13.78
C ARG A 228 5.08 -18.62 12.49
N LEU A 229 5.62 -17.41 12.44
CA LEU A 229 5.56 -16.59 11.24
C LEU A 229 6.41 -17.13 10.10
N GLU A 230 7.59 -17.66 10.41
CA GLU A 230 8.43 -18.33 9.40
C GLU A 230 7.71 -19.54 8.80
N ALA A 231 7.02 -20.33 9.63
CA ALA A 231 6.21 -21.44 9.15
C ALA A 231 5.04 -20.97 8.26
N SER A 232 4.35 -19.89 8.65
CA SER A 232 3.30 -19.28 7.83
C SER A 232 3.85 -18.71 6.52
N ALA A 233 5.02 -18.08 6.54
CA ALA A 233 5.63 -17.43 5.39
C ALA A 233 6.42 -18.39 4.49
N ALA A 234 6.49 -19.68 4.80
CA ALA A 234 7.37 -20.65 4.14
C ALA A 234 7.12 -20.76 2.62
N ASN A 235 5.86 -20.65 2.19
CA ASN A 235 5.51 -20.68 0.76
C ASN A 235 6.03 -19.44 0.03
N LEU A 236 5.82 -18.25 0.59
CA LEU A 236 6.34 -17.00 0.03
C LEU A 236 7.88 -17.02 0.03
N LEU A 237 8.51 -17.55 1.08
CA LEU A 237 9.97 -17.69 1.11
C LEU A 237 10.48 -18.57 -0.04
N ARG A 238 9.83 -19.72 -0.27
CA ARG A 238 10.16 -20.60 -1.41
C ARG A 238 9.94 -19.90 -2.75
N TYR A 239 8.87 -19.12 -2.88
CA TYR A 239 8.62 -18.33 -4.07
C TYR A 239 9.76 -17.34 -4.35
N LEU A 240 10.17 -16.58 -3.33
CA LEU A 240 11.28 -15.61 -3.42
C LEU A 240 12.64 -16.27 -3.68
N GLU A 241 12.84 -17.51 -3.23
CA GLU A 241 14.06 -18.29 -3.46
C GLU A 241 14.09 -18.96 -4.84
N GLY A 242 12.93 -19.39 -5.36
CA GLY A 242 12.78 -20.11 -6.62
C GLY A 242 12.68 -19.22 -7.87
N GLY A 243 12.35 -17.94 -7.72
CA GLY A 243 12.33 -16.94 -8.80
C GLY A 243 13.71 -16.39 -9.21
N ARG A 244 14.80 -17.10 -8.91
CA ARG A 244 16.19 -16.70 -9.21
C ARG A 244 16.79 -17.50 -10.36
#